data_AF-A0A7W0A3L9-F1
#
_entry.id   AF-A0A7W0A3L9-F1
#
_cell.length_a   1.000
_cell.length_b   1.000
_cell.length_c   1.000
_cell.angle_alpha   90.00
_cell.angle_beta   90.00
_cell.angle_gamma   90.00
#
_symmetry.space_group_name_H-M   'P 1'
#
loop_
_entity.id
_entity.type
_entity.pdbx_description
1 polymer ?
#
loop_
_entity_poly.entity_id
_entity_poly.type
_entity_poly.pdbx_seq_one_letter_code
_entity_poly.pdbx_strand_id
1 'polypeptide(L)'
;AQNKIQDPAKLRRLIADLVDREQWTSLDADVKGDAYEGLLEKNAQDTKGGAGQYFTPRPLIQAIVDVVRPAPGETVCDPACGTGGFLLAAHDHVAARHDLDRDQKRHLRLDALHGVELVDGVTRLCAMNLLLHGIGPVAGEAAAPPVATDDSLRSDPGSRYDVVLSNPPFGRKSSVMTVTAAGEAEREALTVVRDDFWASTSNKQLNFVQHVKTLLTIDGRAAVVVPDNVLFEGGAGETVRRKLLHECEVHTLLRLPTGIFYAQGVKANVLFFNRKPASATPWTRRLWVYDLRTNQHFTLKTNPLQRRDLDDFVARYRPEGRHDRVATWTPETPDGRWRAYEADELLARDKASLDLFWLRDESLEDAAGLPDPDVIAAEIVEDLRAALEEFELIQGDLARPVATV
;
A
#
# COMPACT_ATOMS: atom_id res chain seq x y z
N ALA A 1 13.66 24.97 1.33
CA ALA A 1 14.53 23.77 1.39
C ALA A 1 15.88 24.14 2.03
N GLN A 2 16.40 23.34 2.96
CA GLN A 2 17.76 23.49 3.51
C GLN A 2 18.71 22.49 2.84
N ASN A 3 19.88 22.96 2.40
CA ASN A 3 20.91 22.09 1.84
C ASN A 3 21.43 21.12 2.92
N LYS A 4 21.54 19.83 2.59
CA LYS A 4 22.07 18.78 3.47
C LYS A 4 23.55 18.47 3.23
N ILE A 5 24.15 18.98 2.15
CA ILE A 5 25.58 18.81 1.83
C ILE A 5 26.36 19.98 2.44
N GLN A 6 27.02 19.72 3.57
CA GLN A 6 27.78 20.74 4.31
C GLN A 6 29.21 20.93 3.79
N ASP A 7 29.77 19.93 3.11
CA ASP A 7 31.13 19.95 2.58
C ASP A 7 31.15 20.66 1.19
N PRO A 8 31.79 21.84 1.07
CA PRO A 8 31.81 22.59 -0.18
C PRO A 8 32.50 21.86 -1.34
N ALA A 9 33.52 21.03 -1.05
CA ALA A 9 34.21 20.27 -2.08
C ALA A 9 33.31 19.18 -2.66
N LYS A 10 32.53 18.50 -1.80
CA LYS A 10 31.53 17.52 -2.26
C LYS A 10 30.40 18.18 -3.04
N LEU A 11 29.93 19.35 -2.60
CA LEU A 11 28.90 20.10 -3.31
C LEU A 11 29.39 20.55 -4.70
N ARG A 12 30.60 21.11 -4.78
CA ARG A 12 31.23 21.48 -6.06
C ARG A 12 31.34 20.28 -6.98
N ARG A 13 31.85 19.14 -6.48
CA ARG A 13 32.00 17.91 -7.26
C ARG A 13 30.65 17.45 -7.81
N LEU A 14 29.60 17.44 -6.98
CA LEU A 14 28.25 17.09 -7.43
C LEU A 14 27.78 18.00 -8.56
N ILE A 15 27.92 19.31 -8.41
CA ILE A 15 27.45 20.28 -9.40
C ILE A 15 28.31 20.24 -10.67
N ALA A 16 29.60 20.54 -10.56
CA ALA A 16 30.46 20.81 -11.71
C ALA A 16 31.03 19.54 -12.37
N ASP A 17 31.24 18.47 -11.61
CA ASP A 17 31.91 17.27 -12.13
C ASP A 17 30.94 16.14 -12.49
N LEU A 18 29.73 16.12 -11.92
CA LEU A 18 28.73 15.07 -12.15
C LEU A 18 27.51 15.58 -12.91
N VAL A 19 26.89 16.68 -12.49
CA VAL A 19 25.64 17.17 -13.12
C VAL A 19 25.91 18.02 -14.37
N ASP A 20 26.80 19.01 -14.29
CA ASP A 20 27.04 20.01 -15.36
C ASP A 20 27.73 19.42 -16.60
N ARG A 21 28.40 18.27 -16.45
CA ARG A 21 29.07 17.59 -17.57
C ARG A 21 28.12 16.84 -18.50
N GLU A 22 26.91 16.55 -18.03
CA GLU A 22 25.93 15.76 -18.76
C GLU A 22 24.92 16.66 -19.49
N GLN A 23 24.58 16.31 -20.73
CA GLN A 23 23.56 17.02 -21.50
C GLN A 23 22.17 16.42 -21.25
N TRP A 24 21.56 16.75 -20.10
CA TRP A 24 20.26 16.17 -19.70
C TRP A 24 19.11 16.47 -20.68
N THR A 25 19.17 17.59 -21.38
CA THR A 25 18.10 18.00 -22.31
C THR A 25 18.10 17.22 -23.61
N SER A 26 19.23 16.62 -24.01
CA SER A 26 19.32 15.80 -25.23
C SER A 26 18.95 14.34 -25.00
N LEU A 27 18.80 13.91 -23.75
CA LEU A 27 18.30 12.58 -23.42
C LEU A 27 16.78 12.52 -23.57
N ASP A 28 16.30 11.39 -24.10
CA ASP A 28 14.87 11.09 -24.16
C ASP A 28 14.25 11.10 -22.76
N ALA A 29 12.97 11.48 -22.67
CA ALA A 29 12.24 11.53 -21.41
C ALA A 29 12.26 10.18 -20.70
N ASP A 30 12.00 9.10 -21.44
CA ASP A 30 12.00 7.71 -20.95
C ASP A 30 13.34 7.34 -20.28
N VAL A 31 14.47 7.69 -20.91
CA VAL A 31 15.81 7.40 -20.37
C VAL A 31 16.04 8.10 -19.02
N LYS A 32 15.57 9.34 -18.88
CA LYS A 32 15.69 10.09 -17.61
C LYS A 32 14.76 9.55 -16.53
N GLY A 33 13.52 9.23 -16.91
CA GLY A 33 12.53 8.63 -16.02
C GLY A 33 13.02 7.30 -15.46
N ASP A 34 13.44 6.39 -16.33
CA ASP A 34 13.96 5.06 -15.97
C ASP A 34 15.20 5.14 -15.09
N ALA A 35 16.13 6.07 -15.39
CA ALA A 35 17.31 6.28 -14.56
C ALA A 35 16.95 6.78 -13.16
N TYR A 36 15.96 7.68 -13.06
CA TYR A 36 15.48 8.20 -11.78
C TYR A 36 14.78 7.11 -10.96
N GLU A 37 13.89 6.34 -11.58
CA GLU A 37 13.22 5.19 -10.96
C GLU A 37 14.21 4.15 -10.45
N GLY A 38 15.23 3.81 -11.26
CA GLY A 38 16.27 2.87 -10.85
C GLY A 38 17.10 3.35 -9.66
N LEU A 39 17.28 4.67 -9.49
CA LEU A 39 17.94 5.24 -8.31
C LEU A 39 17.03 5.21 -7.08
N LEU A 40 15.74 5.53 -7.24
CA LEU A 40 14.75 5.45 -6.17
C LEU A 40 14.62 4.01 -5.64
N GLU A 41 14.54 3.03 -6.54
CA GLU A 41 14.48 1.61 -6.17
C GLU A 41 15.72 1.16 -5.40
N LYS A 42 16.92 1.49 -5.90
CA LYS A 42 18.17 1.16 -5.19
C LYS A 42 18.24 1.80 -3.81
N ASN A 43 17.76 3.03 -3.66
CA ASN A 43 17.73 3.72 -2.38
C ASN A 43 16.73 3.08 -1.41
N ALA A 44 15.57 2.65 -1.91
CA ALA A 44 14.55 1.99 -1.12
C ALA A 44 14.97 0.59 -0.63
N GLN A 45 15.74 -0.14 -1.44
CA GLN A 45 16.29 -1.46 -1.08
C GLN A 45 17.46 -1.38 -0.10
N ASP A 46 18.04 -0.18 0.12
CA ASP A 46 19.06 0.02 1.14
C ASP A 46 18.42 0.14 2.54
N THR A 47 18.44 -0.97 3.28
CA THR A 47 17.87 -1.07 4.63
C THR A 47 18.51 -0.11 5.64
N LYS A 48 19.70 0.44 5.37
CA LYS A 48 20.36 1.40 6.26
C LYS A 48 19.79 2.82 6.18
N GLY A 49 19.14 3.17 5.07
CA GLY A 49 18.67 4.52 4.79
C GLY A 49 17.25 4.83 5.28
N GLY A 50 16.45 3.81 5.63
CA GLY A 50 15.05 3.98 6.04
C GLY A 50 14.11 4.50 4.95
N ALA A 51 14.60 4.65 3.71
CA ALA A 51 13.84 5.13 2.57
C ALA A 51 12.82 4.12 2.05
N GLY A 52 13.01 2.83 2.36
CA GLY A 52 12.10 1.76 1.94
C GLY A 52 10.67 1.93 2.44
N GLN A 53 10.42 2.72 3.49
CA GLN A 53 9.07 3.03 3.98
C GLN A 53 8.21 3.78 2.96
N TYR A 54 8.83 4.39 1.96
CA TYR A 54 8.18 5.16 0.89
C TYR A 54 8.13 4.39 -0.44
N PHE A 55 8.44 3.10 -0.42
CA PHE A 55 8.57 2.28 -1.63
C PHE A 55 7.73 1.01 -1.55
N THR A 56 7.12 0.69 -2.69
CA THR A 56 6.39 -0.55 -2.91
C THR A 56 7.04 -1.28 -4.08
N PRO A 57 7.25 -2.61 -4.01
CA PRO A 57 7.85 -3.38 -5.10
C PRO A 57 7.13 -3.13 -6.43
N ARG A 58 7.88 -2.77 -7.48
CA ARG A 58 7.32 -2.48 -8.81
C ARG A 58 6.51 -3.65 -9.39
N PRO A 59 6.94 -4.92 -9.24
CA PRO A 59 6.13 -6.08 -9.63
C PRO A 59 4.74 -6.14 -8.97
N LEU A 60 4.65 -5.77 -7.69
CA LEU A 60 3.39 -5.73 -6.96
C LEU A 60 2.50 -4.60 -7.46
N ILE A 61 3.06 -3.39 -7.62
CA ILE A 61 2.33 -2.24 -8.18
C ILE A 61 1.74 -2.62 -9.55
N GLN A 62 2.55 -3.17 -10.45
CA GLN A 62 2.13 -3.56 -11.80
C GLN A 62 0.99 -4.58 -11.75
N ALA A 63 1.10 -5.64 -10.93
CA ALA A 63 0.03 -6.63 -10.82
C ALA A 63 -1.27 -6.03 -10.26
N ILE A 64 -1.18 -5.13 -9.28
CA ILE A 64 -2.34 -4.41 -8.74
C ILE A 64 -3.00 -3.56 -9.83
N VAL A 65 -2.22 -2.77 -10.58
CA VAL A 65 -2.76 -1.92 -11.64
C VAL A 65 -3.35 -2.76 -12.77
N ASP A 66 -2.72 -3.89 -13.13
CA ASP A 66 -3.22 -4.82 -14.15
C ASP A 66 -4.62 -5.36 -13.83
N VAL A 67 -4.94 -5.58 -12.55
CA VAL A 67 -6.25 -6.09 -12.14
C VAL A 67 -7.26 -5.00 -11.81
N VAL A 68 -6.81 -3.83 -11.35
CA VAL A 68 -7.68 -2.68 -11.10
C VAL A 68 -8.08 -2.00 -12.41
N ARG A 69 -7.20 -1.95 -13.40
CA ARG A 69 -7.42 -1.43 -14.75
C ARG A 69 -7.99 0.00 -14.78
N PRO A 70 -7.23 1.02 -14.35
CA PRO A 70 -7.60 2.41 -14.59
C PRO A 70 -7.89 2.64 -16.08
N ALA A 71 -8.88 3.46 -16.40
CA ALA A 71 -9.36 3.71 -17.75
C ALA A 71 -9.25 5.19 -18.14
N PRO A 72 -9.27 5.53 -19.44
CA PRO A 72 -9.27 6.92 -19.90
C PRO A 72 -10.44 7.71 -19.31
N GLY A 73 -10.16 8.92 -18.83
CA GLY A 73 -11.16 9.82 -18.23
C GLY A 73 -11.44 9.59 -16.74
N GLU A 74 -10.94 8.50 -16.15
CA GLU A 74 -11.03 8.29 -14.70
C GLU A 74 -9.99 9.12 -13.94
N THR A 75 -10.24 9.29 -12.64
CA THR A 75 -9.33 9.90 -11.69
C THR A 75 -8.74 8.85 -10.74
N VAL A 76 -7.43 8.92 -10.51
CA VAL A 76 -6.64 8.00 -9.69
C VAL A 76 -5.99 8.76 -8.55
N CYS A 77 -6.21 8.30 -7.31
CA CYS A 77 -5.60 8.89 -6.13
C CYS A 77 -4.73 7.89 -5.37
N ASP A 78 -3.58 8.38 -4.86
CA ASP A 78 -2.78 7.70 -3.84
C ASP A 78 -2.61 8.65 -2.62
N PRO A 79 -3.32 8.41 -1.50
CA PRO A 79 -3.23 9.24 -0.30
C PRO A 79 -1.96 9.02 0.53
N ALA A 80 -1.05 8.15 0.10
CA ALA A 80 0.25 7.95 0.73
C ALA A 80 1.29 7.68 -0.36
N CYS A 81 1.42 8.63 -1.30
CA CYS A 81 2.00 8.34 -2.61
C CYS A 81 3.49 8.02 -2.60
N GLY A 82 4.23 8.38 -1.54
CA GLY A 82 5.66 8.13 -1.47
C GLY A 82 6.37 8.67 -2.71
N THR A 83 7.05 7.80 -3.44
CA THR A 83 7.76 8.14 -4.70
C THR A 83 6.88 8.22 -5.96
N GLY A 84 5.57 7.97 -5.86
CA GLY A 84 4.63 8.05 -6.98
C GLY A 84 4.47 6.77 -7.79
N GLY A 85 4.95 5.63 -7.30
CA GLY A 85 4.97 4.37 -8.05
C GLY A 85 3.60 3.89 -8.56
N PHE A 86 2.55 4.00 -7.74
CA PHE A 86 1.18 3.66 -8.19
C PHE A 86 0.64 4.64 -9.22
N LEU A 87 0.91 5.94 -9.06
CA LEU A 87 0.45 6.98 -9.99
C LEU A 87 1.09 6.78 -11.36
N LEU A 88 2.41 6.55 -11.40
CA LEU A 88 3.15 6.29 -12.63
C LEU A 88 2.65 5.00 -13.31
N ALA A 89 2.52 3.90 -12.56
CA ALA A 89 2.03 2.64 -13.14
C ALA A 89 0.59 2.75 -13.66
N ALA A 90 -0.28 3.51 -12.99
CA ALA A 90 -1.64 3.78 -13.46
C ALA A 90 -1.63 4.60 -14.76
N HIS A 91 -0.79 5.63 -14.84
CA HIS A 91 -0.58 6.41 -16.06
C HIS A 91 -0.15 5.52 -17.23
N ASP A 92 0.90 4.73 -17.02
CA ASP A 92 1.48 3.88 -18.07
C ASP A 92 0.50 2.80 -18.52
N HIS A 93 -0.31 2.26 -17.59
CA HIS A 93 -1.37 1.32 -17.92
C HIS A 93 -2.38 1.93 -18.90
N VAL A 94 -2.86 3.14 -18.62
CA VAL A 94 -3.83 3.84 -19.48
C VAL A 94 -3.19 4.20 -20.82
N ALA A 95 -1.98 4.77 -20.81
CA ALA A 95 -1.28 5.19 -22.02
C ALA A 95 -0.93 4.03 -22.95
N ALA A 96 -0.57 2.86 -22.42
CA ALA A 96 -0.14 1.71 -23.22
C ALA A 96 -1.29 0.86 -23.78
N ARG A 97 -2.49 0.93 -23.18
CA ARG A 97 -3.62 0.03 -23.51
C ARG A 97 -4.76 0.69 -24.26
N HIS A 98 -4.72 2.00 -24.42
CA HIS A 98 -5.77 2.77 -25.06
C HIS A 98 -5.22 3.72 -26.11
N ASP A 99 -5.92 3.84 -27.24
CA ASP A 99 -5.65 4.91 -28.20
C ASP A 99 -6.36 6.18 -27.73
N LEU A 100 -5.61 7.04 -27.05
CA LEU A 100 -6.15 8.23 -26.39
C LEU A 100 -6.34 9.37 -27.38
N ASP A 101 -7.53 9.98 -27.34
CA ASP A 101 -7.79 11.23 -28.05
C ASP A 101 -7.04 12.41 -27.39
N ARG A 102 -7.14 13.60 -27.99
CA ARG A 102 -6.43 14.79 -27.51
C ARG A 102 -6.86 15.19 -26.08
N ASP A 103 -8.14 15.09 -25.77
CA ASP A 103 -8.69 15.52 -24.50
C ASP A 103 -8.36 14.50 -23.40
N GLN A 104 -8.41 13.21 -23.74
CA GLN A 104 -7.97 12.12 -22.87
C GLN A 104 -6.47 12.18 -22.57
N LYS A 105 -5.62 12.51 -23.55
CA LYS A 105 -4.18 12.75 -23.32
C LYS A 105 -3.96 13.93 -22.38
N ARG A 106 -4.72 15.02 -22.56
CA ARG A 106 -4.64 16.19 -21.69
C ARG A 106 -5.08 15.84 -20.26
N HIS A 107 -6.20 15.14 -20.12
CA HIS A 107 -6.73 14.66 -18.83
C HIS A 107 -5.70 13.77 -18.13
N LEU A 108 -5.20 12.74 -18.81
CA LEU A 108 -4.22 11.82 -18.25
C LEU A 108 -2.95 12.53 -17.75
N ARG A 109 -2.51 13.56 -18.48
CA ARG A 109 -1.32 14.34 -18.13
C ARG A 109 -1.53 15.30 -16.95
N LEU A 110 -2.68 15.97 -16.88
CA LEU A 110 -2.87 17.14 -16.02
C LEU A 110 -3.88 16.94 -14.88
N ASP A 111 -4.89 16.10 -15.11
CA ASP A 111 -6.11 16.09 -14.31
C ASP A 111 -6.43 14.70 -13.73
N ALA A 112 -5.80 13.62 -14.23
CA ALA A 112 -6.14 12.25 -13.84
C ALA A 112 -5.51 11.80 -12.51
N LEU A 113 -4.32 12.28 -12.15
CA LEU A 113 -3.52 11.73 -11.05
C LEU A 113 -3.45 12.67 -9.86
N HIS A 114 -3.65 12.10 -8.65
CA HIS A 114 -3.63 12.86 -7.41
C HIS A 114 -2.89 12.11 -6.30
N GLY A 115 -1.74 12.63 -5.89
CA GLY A 115 -0.92 12.11 -4.78
C GLY A 115 -0.94 13.02 -3.56
N VAL A 116 -0.98 12.43 -2.38
CA VAL A 116 -0.71 13.13 -1.12
C VAL A 116 0.44 12.45 -0.41
N GLU A 117 1.43 13.25 0.01
CA GLU A 117 2.57 12.79 0.79
C GLU A 117 2.81 13.73 1.97
N LEU A 118 3.11 13.17 3.14
CA LEU A 118 3.31 13.93 4.37
C LEU A 118 4.67 14.64 4.38
N VAL A 119 5.69 13.99 3.84
CA VAL A 119 7.08 14.46 3.91
C VAL A 119 7.43 15.26 2.66
N ASP A 120 7.57 16.58 2.83
CA ASP A 120 7.98 17.54 1.80
C ASP A 120 9.17 17.10 0.91
N GLY A 121 10.16 16.42 1.51
CA GLY A 121 11.28 15.84 0.77
C GLY A 121 10.87 14.74 -0.22
N VAL A 122 9.96 13.86 0.20
CA VAL A 122 9.45 12.75 -0.59
C VAL A 122 8.46 13.25 -1.63
N THR A 123 7.63 14.24 -1.30
CA THR A 123 6.76 14.93 -2.26
C THR A 123 7.54 15.48 -3.45
N ARG A 124 8.73 16.07 -3.22
CA ARG A 124 9.60 16.52 -4.31
C ARG A 124 10.13 15.38 -5.17
N LEU A 125 10.46 14.23 -4.57
CA LEU A 125 10.89 13.05 -5.34
C LEU A 125 9.76 12.56 -6.23
N CYS A 126 8.53 12.46 -5.69
CA CYS A 126 7.33 12.12 -6.46
C CYS A 126 7.07 13.11 -7.60
N ALA A 127 7.07 14.41 -7.31
CA ALA A 127 6.84 15.45 -8.30
C ALA A 127 7.88 15.39 -9.44
N MET A 128 9.15 15.21 -9.10
CA MET A 128 10.22 15.06 -10.09
C MET A 128 10.05 13.78 -10.90
N ASN A 129 9.69 12.67 -10.25
CA ASN A 129 9.48 11.39 -10.91
C ASN A 129 8.37 11.50 -11.96
N LEU A 130 7.21 12.04 -11.58
CA LEU A 130 6.09 12.26 -12.50
C LEU A 130 6.48 13.22 -13.64
N LEU A 131 7.16 14.33 -13.33
CA LEU A 131 7.59 15.29 -14.34
C LEU A 131 8.56 14.69 -15.38
N LEU A 132 9.50 13.84 -14.95
CA LEU A 132 10.45 13.18 -15.86
C LEU A 132 9.76 12.19 -16.79
N HIS A 133 8.63 11.64 -16.37
CA HIS A 133 7.76 10.79 -17.19
C HIS A 133 6.68 11.59 -17.96
N GLY A 134 6.82 12.92 -18.04
CA GLY A 134 5.94 13.79 -18.82
C GLY A 134 4.57 14.03 -18.18
N ILE A 135 4.40 13.74 -16.88
CA ILE A 135 3.16 13.90 -16.13
C ILE A 135 3.20 15.20 -15.33
N GLY A 136 2.11 15.96 -15.38
CA GLY A 136 1.96 17.25 -14.72
C GLY A 136 2.22 18.45 -15.63
N PRO A 137 2.06 19.67 -15.08
CA PRO A 137 2.21 20.91 -15.83
C PRO A 137 3.66 21.18 -16.22
N VAL A 138 3.86 21.68 -17.42
CA VAL A 138 5.15 22.30 -17.83
C VAL A 138 5.12 23.81 -17.59
N ALA A 139 6.30 24.44 -17.60
CA ALA A 139 6.44 25.86 -17.32
C ALA A 139 5.51 26.72 -18.21
N GLY A 140 4.66 27.52 -17.56
CA GLY A 140 3.68 28.39 -18.21
C GLY A 140 2.27 27.82 -18.35
N GLU A 141 2.04 26.54 -18.02
CA GLU A 141 0.69 25.97 -17.95
C GLU A 141 0.02 26.30 -16.59
N ALA A 142 -1.24 26.75 -16.64
CA ALA A 142 -2.04 27.05 -15.46
C ALA A 142 -2.72 25.77 -14.92
N ALA A 143 -1.92 24.81 -14.44
CA ALA A 143 -2.40 23.62 -13.75
C ALA A 143 -1.55 23.34 -12.51
N ALA A 144 -2.15 22.71 -11.50
CA ALA A 144 -1.43 22.32 -10.29
C ALA A 144 -0.63 21.03 -10.55
N PRO A 145 0.51 20.82 -9.86
CA PRO A 145 1.17 19.51 -9.84
C PRO A 145 0.22 18.43 -9.33
N PRO A 146 0.34 17.19 -9.84
CA PRO A 146 -0.51 16.07 -9.42
C PRO A 146 -0.24 15.59 -7.98
N VAL A 147 0.71 16.17 -7.26
CA VAL A 147 1.09 15.76 -5.91
C VAL A 147 1.14 16.95 -4.96
N ALA A 148 0.62 16.78 -3.74
CA ALA A 148 0.60 17.78 -2.68
C ALA A 148 1.29 17.27 -1.40
N THR A 149 1.93 18.19 -0.67
CA THR A 149 2.45 17.91 0.67
C THR A 149 1.38 18.21 1.72
N ASP A 150 0.75 17.18 2.29
CA ASP A 150 -0.23 17.32 3.38
C ASP A 150 -0.37 16.02 4.20
N ASP A 151 -1.10 16.10 5.31
CA ASP A 151 -1.51 14.95 6.11
C ASP A 151 -2.90 14.45 5.66
N SER A 152 -2.92 13.31 4.97
CA SER A 152 -4.15 12.68 4.47
C SER A 152 -5.18 12.36 5.57
N LEU A 153 -4.74 12.17 6.81
CA LEU A 153 -5.62 11.87 7.93
C LEU A 153 -6.14 13.13 8.65
N ARG A 154 -5.68 14.34 8.27
CA ARG A 154 -6.07 15.61 8.88
C ARG A 154 -7.58 15.87 8.85
N SER A 155 -8.21 15.68 7.69
CA SER A 155 -9.63 15.97 7.46
C SER A 155 -10.15 15.31 6.19
N ASP A 156 -11.47 15.34 5.96
CA ASP A 156 -12.05 15.01 4.66
C ASP A 156 -11.69 16.11 3.64
N PRO A 157 -10.97 15.80 2.55
CA PRO A 157 -10.62 16.79 1.54
C PRO A 157 -11.82 17.20 0.65
N GLY A 158 -12.96 16.51 0.75
CA GLY A 158 -14.15 16.76 -0.10
C GLY A 158 -14.04 16.22 -1.53
N SER A 159 -12.83 16.08 -2.07
CA SER A 159 -12.56 15.43 -3.35
C SER A 159 -12.88 13.93 -3.32
N ARG A 160 -13.34 13.40 -4.46
CA ARG A 160 -13.63 11.97 -4.65
C ARG A 160 -13.01 11.48 -5.96
N TYR A 161 -12.62 10.22 -6.00
CA TYR A 161 -11.87 9.62 -7.11
C TYR A 161 -12.44 8.26 -7.51
N ASP A 162 -12.32 7.92 -8.79
CA ASP A 162 -12.82 6.66 -9.35
C ASP A 162 -11.95 5.46 -8.95
N VAL A 163 -10.65 5.71 -8.79
CA VAL A 163 -9.65 4.72 -8.42
C VAL A 163 -8.81 5.23 -7.25
N VAL A 164 -8.62 4.39 -6.24
CA VAL A 164 -7.64 4.65 -5.16
C VAL A 164 -6.65 3.48 -5.07
N LEU A 165 -5.37 3.76 -5.30
CA LEU A 165 -4.28 2.77 -5.23
C LEU A 165 -3.30 3.26 -4.18
N SER A 166 -2.98 2.45 -3.17
CA SER A 166 -2.09 2.94 -2.11
C SER A 166 -1.37 1.83 -1.34
N ASN A 167 -0.19 2.16 -0.85
CA ASN A 167 0.50 1.42 0.21
C ASN A 167 0.76 2.38 1.39
N PRO A 168 -0.21 2.53 2.31
CA PRO A 168 -0.04 3.34 3.50
C PRO A 168 1.12 2.85 4.39
N PRO A 169 1.71 3.75 5.22
CA PRO A 169 2.85 3.39 6.06
C PRO A 169 2.49 2.31 7.09
N PHE A 170 3.33 1.28 7.24
CA PHE A 170 3.18 0.19 8.22
C PHE A 170 3.50 0.60 9.68
N GLY A 171 4.04 1.80 9.89
CA GLY A 171 4.57 2.23 11.19
C GLY A 171 3.53 2.42 12.31
N ARG A 172 4.04 2.57 13.55
CA ARG A 172 3.29 2.61 14.82
C ARG A 172 2.13 3.62 14.85
N LYS A 173 1.20 3.38 15.80
CA LYS A 173 0.07 4.24 16.19
C LYS A 173 0.49 5.72 16.17
N SER A 174 -0.38 6.58 15.65
CA SER A 174 -0.13 8.03 15.68
C SER A 174 0.14 8.44 17.12
N SER A 175 1.22 9.18 17.39
CA SER A 175 1.58 9.59 18.74
C SER A 175 2.23 10.96 18.77
N VAL A 176 1.96 11.72 19.84
CA VAL A 176 2.72 12.92 20.20
C VAL A 176 3.71 12.52 21.29
N MET A 177 4.93 12.99 21.15
CA MET A 177 5.94 12.92 22.22
C MET A 177 5.86 14.22 23.00
N THR A 178 5.40 14.14 24.24
CA THR A 178 5.33 15.26 25.17
C THR A 178 6.47 15.11 26.17
N VAL A 179 7.33 16.12 26.29
CA VAL A 179 8.36 16.14 27.33
C VAL A 179 7.75 16.79 28.57
N THR A 180 7.63 16.02 29.65
CA THR A 180 7.10 16.51 30.92
C THR A 180 8.08 17.50 31.55
N ALA A 181 7.62 18.30 32.52
CA ALA A 181 8.47 19.25 33.25
C ALA A 181 9.63 18.57 34.00
N ALA A 182 9.58 17.25 34.21
CA ALA A 182 10.64 16.43 34.79
C ALA A 182 11.69 15.96 33.77
N GLY A 183 11.55 16.33 32.48
CA GLY A 183 12.45 15.89 31.40
C GLY A 183 12.17 14.47 30.89
N GLU A 184 11.07 13.85 31.33
CA GLU A 184 10.65 12.53 30.86
C GLU A 184 9.83 12.67 29.57
N ALA A 185 10.11 11.80 28.60
CA ALA A 185 9.35 11.76 27.36
C ALA A 185 8.15 10.81 27.51
N GLU A 186 6.95 11.37 27.57
CA GLU A 186 5.70 10.62 27.49
C GLU A 186 5.20 10.56 26.06
N ARG A 187 4.68 9.41 25.65
CA ARG A 187 4.16 9.16 24.30
C ARG A 187 2.65 8.96 24.39
N GLU A 188 1.88 9.95 23.96
CA GLU A 188 0.42 9.86 23.93
C GLU A 188 -0.06 9.38 22.56
N ALA A 189 -0.87 8.33 22.54
CA ALA A 189 -1.49 7.85 21.30
C ALA A 189 -2.54 8.84 20.79
N LEU A 190 -2.29 9.45 19.64
CA LEU A 190 -3.23 10.30 18.91
C LEU A 190 -4.33 9.42 18.31
N THR A 191 -5.54 9.57 18.83
CA THR A 191 -6.74 8.98 18.24
C THR A 191 -7.27 9.92 17.17
N VAL A 192 -7.40 9.43 15.94
CA VAL A 192 -8.01 10.21 14.86
C VAL A 192 -9.52 10.18 15.05
N VAL A 193 -10.14 11.36 15.07
CA VAL A 193 -11.60 11.52 15.20
C VAL A 193 -12.07 12.30 13.99
N ARG A 194 -12.90 11.65 13.17
CA ARG A 194 -13.42 12.16 11.91
C ARG A 194 -14.85 11.67 11.72
N ASP A 195 -15.76 12.57 11.39
CA ASP A 195 -17.19 12.26 11.25
C ASP A 195 -17.47 11.34 10.05
N ASP A 196 -16.59 11.35 9.04
CA ASP A 196 -16.68 10.48 7.87
C ASP A 196 -16.14 9.05 8.12
N PHE A 197 -15.50 8.80 9.27
CA PHE A 197 -14.97 7.50 9.65
C PHE A 197 -16.02 6.67 10.41
N TRP A 198 -15.95 5.36 10.26
CA TRP A 198 -16.83 4.43 10.97
C TRP A 198 -16.44 4.27 12.45
N ALA A 199 -15.16 4.43 12.77
CA ALA A 199 -14.63 4.32 14.12
C ALA A 199 -13.42 5.22 14.32
N SER A 200 -13.36 5.84 15.49
CA SER A 200 -12.16 6.55 15.97
C SER A 200 -11.12 5.55 16.46
N THR A 201 -9.88 5.69 16.00
CA THR A 201 -8.78 4.80 16.41
C THR A 201 -7.42 5.49 16.31
N SER A 202 -6.46 5.01 17.11
CA SER A 202 -5.05 5.38 16.99
C SER A 202 -4.28 4.49 16.01
N ASN A 203 -4.89 3.40 15.53
CA ASN A 203 -4.33 2.55 14.49
C ASN A 203 -4.34 3.31 13.15
N LYS A 204 -3.15 3.64 12.67
CA LYS A 204 -2.94 4.43 11.46
C LYS A 204 -3.44 3.70 10.21
N GLN A 205 -3.23 2.39 10.12
CA GLN A 205 -3.60 1.60 8.95
C GLN A 205 -5.12 1.47 8.84
N LEU A 206 -5.83 1.28 9.96
CA LEU A 206 -7.29 1.34 9.99
C LEU A 206 -7.82 2.73 9.59
N ASN A 207 -7.17 3.81 10.02
CA ASN A 207 -7.53 5.16 9.59
C ASN A 207 -7.35 5.36 8.07
N PHE A 208 -6.29 4.80 7.47
CA PHE A 208 -6.12 4.85 6.02
C PHE A 208 -7.16 4.03 5.26
N VAL A 209 -7.57 2.84 5.73
CA VAL A 209 -8.66 2.07 5.10
C VAL A 209 -9.97 2.87 5.08
N GLN A 210 -10.31 3.52 6.19
CA GLN A 210 -11.48 4.40 6.28
C GLN A 210 -11.35 5.61 5.34
N HIS A 211 -10.17 6.23 5.31
CA HIS A 211 -9.90 7.35 4.42
C HIS A 211 -10.01 6.99 2.94
N VAL A 212 -9.45 5.84 2.52
CA VAL A 212 -9.58 5.32 1.16
C VAL A 212 -11.06 5.17 0.79
N LYS A 213 -11.89 4.62 1.69
CA LYS A 213 -13.34 4.56 1.45
C LYS A 213 -13.96 5.95 1.31
N THR A 214 -13.58 6.93 2.13
CA THR A 214 -14.06 8.32 2.00
C THR A 214 -13.72 8.90 0.63
N LEU A 215 -12.50 8.68 0.15
CA LEU A 215 -12.00 9.20 -1.12
C LEU A 215 -12.67 8.60 -2.36
N LEU A 216 -13.25 7.41 -2.29
CA LEU A 216 -13.88 6.80 -3.46
C LEU A 216 -15.19 7.50 -3.85
N THR A 217 -15.42 7.67 -5.16
CA THR A 217 -16.76 7.88 -5.71
C THR A 217 -17.65 6.66 -5.42
N ILE A 218 -18.96 6.82 -5.53
CA ILE A 218 -19.86 5.65 -5.53
C ILE A 218 -19.52 4.79 -6.75
N ASP A 219 -19.39 3.48 -6.54
CA ASP A 219 -18.88 2.50 -7.51
C ASP A 219 -17.39 2.63 -7.88
N GLY A 220 -16.69 3.62 -7.31
CA GLY A 220 -15.23 3.69 -7.36
C GLY A 220 -14.57 2.47 -6.70
N ARG A 221 -13.36 2.14 -7.15
CA ARG A 221 -12.63 0.93 -6.76
C ARG A 221 -11.27 1.24 -6.14
N ALA A 222 -10.89 0.44 -5.15
CA ALA A 222 -9.60 0.59 -4.49
C ALA A 222 -8.81 -0.72 -4.44
N ALA A 223 -7.49 -0.57 -4.41
CA ALA A 223 -6.55 -1.58 -3.97
C ALA A 223 -5.60 -0.96 -2.93
N VAL A 224 -5.65 -1.45 -1.70
CA VAL A 224 -4.86 -0.92 -0.59
C VAL A 224 -4.01 -2.02 0.05
N VAL A 225 -2.71 -1.76 0.17
CA VAL A 225 -1.79 -2.63 0.90
C VAL A 225 -2.01 -2.42 2.40
N VAL A 226 -2.21 -3.49 3.16
CA VAL A 226 -2.44 -3.42 4.61
C VAL A 226 -1.67 -4.53 5.34
N PRO A 227 -1.16 -4.28 6.57
CA PRO A 227 -0.64 -5.34 7.43
C PRO A 227 -1.74 -6.27 7.94
N ASP A 228 -1.37 -7.46 8.42
CA ASP A 228 -2.31 -8.45 8.97
C ASP A 228 -3.16 -7.90 10.12
N ASN A 229 -2.64 -6.97 10.94
CA ASN A 229 -3.39 -6.39 12.06
C ASN A 229 -4.75 -5.80 11.64
N VAL A 230 -4.85 -5.20 10.45
CA VAL A 230 -6.11 -4.67 9.90
C VAL A 230 -7.15 -5.78 9.76
N LEU A 231 -6.71 -7.01 9.47
CA LEU A 231 -7.57 -8.15 9.21
C LEU A 231 -8.13 -8.80 10.48
N PHE A 232 -7.47 -8.69 11.64
CA PHE A 232 -7.91 -9.40 12.87
C PHE A 232 -8.08 -8.52 14.12
N GLU A 233 -7.55 -7.29 14.15
CA GLU A 233 -7.60 -6.43 15.35
C GLU A 233 -9.05 -6.24 15.83
N GLY A 234 -9.30 -6.37 17.13
CA GLY A 234 -10.63 -6.17 17.73
C GLY A 234 -11.04 -4.70 17.86
N GLY A 235 -12.15 -4.43 18.57
CA GLY A 235 -12.59 -3.07 18.87
C GLY A 235 -12.87 -2.26 17.61
N ALA A 236 -12.12 -1.17 17.39
CA ALA A 236 -12.27 -0.35 16.19
C ALA A 236 -12.01 -1.15 14.90
N GLY A 237 -11.07 -2.10 14.91
CA GLY A 237 -10.78 -2.96 13.75
C GLY A 237 -11.96 -3.82 13.35
N GLU A 238 -12.67 -4.42 14.32
CA GLU A 238 -13.90 -5.16 14.05
C GLU A 238 -14.98 -4.26 13.45
N THR A 239 -15.21 -3.08 14.04
CA THR A 239 -16.18 -2.11 13.53
C THR A 239 -15.89 -1.73 12.08
N VAL A 240 -14.62 -1.41 11.77
CA VAL A 240 -14.17 -1.07 10.43
C VAL A 240 -14.38 -2.24 9.48
N ARG A 241 -14.01 -3.48 9.84
CA ARG A 241 -14.20 -4.65 8.96
C ARG A 241 -15.66 -4.95 8.69
N ARG A 242 -16.53 -4.95 9.71
CA ARG A 242 -17.98 -5.17 9.52
C ARG A 242 -18.59 -4.11 8.63
N LYS A 243 -18.21 -2.85 8.81
CA LYS A 243 -18.67 -1.74 7.97
C LYS A 243 -18.12 -1.80 6.56
N LEU A 244 -16.86 -2.19 6.38
CA LEU A 244 -16.25 -2.39 5.07
C LEU A 244 -16.96 -3.48 4.28
N LEU A 245 -17.22 -4.65 4.89
CA LEU A 245 -17.98 -5.73 4.26
C LEU A 245 -19.43 -5.33 3.91
N HIS A 246 -20.00 -4.40 4.68
CA HIS A 246 -21.39 -3.97 4.50
C HIS A 246 -21.54 -2.86 3.43
N GLU A 247 -20.74 -1.79 3.54
CA GLU A 247 -20.84 -0.58 2.70
C GLU A 247 -19.96 -0.64 1.44
N CYS A 248 -19.05 -1.61 1.36
CA CYS A 248 -18.24 -1.88 0.19
C CYS A 248 -18.42 -3.33 -0.28
N GLU A 249 -18.14 -3.56 -1.56
CA GLU A 249 -17.99 -4.90 -2.12
C GLU A 249 -16.52 -5.31 -2.03
N VAL A 250 -16.12 -5.93 -0.92
CA VAL A 250 -14.78 -6.50 -0.72
C VAL A 250 -14.72 -7.85 -1.41
N HIS A 251 -14.22 -7.87 -2.63
CA HIS A 251 -14.32 -9.04 -3.50
C HIS A 251 -13.03 -9.85 -3.57
N THR A 252 -11.87 -9.27 -3.21
CA THR A 252 -10.58 -9.95 -3.30
C THR A 252 -9.63 -9.53 -2.18
N LEU A 253 -8.92 -10.51 -1.63
CA LEU A 253 -7.79 -10.35 -0.70
C LEU A 253 -6.60 -11.13 -1.27
N LEU A 254 -5.47 -10.46 -1.47
CA LEU A 254 -4.20 -11.10 -1.82
C LEU A 254 -3.31 -11.12 -0.59
N ARG A 255 -2.95 -12.30 -0.08
CA ARG A 255 -1.95 -12.44 0.97
C ARG A 255 -0.57 -12.38 0.34
N LEU A 256 0.24 -11.40 0.73
CA LEU A 256 1.57 -11.22 0.18
C LEU A 256 2.61 -12.07 0.91
N PRO A 257 3.67 -12.53 0.22
CA PRO A 257 4.80 -13.18 0.86
C PRO A 257 5.57 -12.21 1.76
N THR A 258 6.30 -12.78 2.72
CA THR A 258 7.30 -12.05 3.52
C THR A 258 8.54 -11.74 2.66
N GLY A 259 9.44 -10.91 3.18
CA GLY A 259 10.73 -10.63 2.54
C GLY A 259 10.70 -9.73 1.30
N ILE A 260 9.51 -9.26 0.87
CA ILE A 260 9.35 -8.36 -0.29
C ILE A 260 9.38 -6.87 0.06
N PHE A 261 9.23 -6.52 1.34
CA PHE A 261 9.32 -5.14 1.83
C PHE A 261 10.65 -4.89 2.53
N TYR A 262 11.05 -3.62 2.62
CA TYR A 262 12.27 -3.21 3.35
C TYR A 262 12.23 -3.61 4.83
N ALA A 263 11.03 -3.56 5.43
CA ALA A 263 10.79 -4.01 6.79
C ALA A 263 10.59 -5.54 6.76
N GLN A 264 11.69 -6.26 7.04
CA GLN A 264 11.65 -7.71 7.31
C GLN A 264 10.69 -7.95 8.49
N GLY A 265 9.76 -8.90 8.39
CA GLY A 265 8.70 -9.10 9.38
C GLY A 265 7.30 -8.79 8.92
N VAL A 266 7.17 -7.87 7.97
CA VAL A 266 5.85 -7.32 7.67
C VAL A 266 5.05 -8.32 6.83
N LYS A 267 4.11 -8.99 7.49
CA LYS A 267 3.04 -9.75 6.85
C LYS A 267 1.98 -8.77 6.34
N ALA A 268 1.94 -8.62 5.02
CA ALA A 268 1.05 -7.67 4.34
C ALA A 268 0.07 -8.38 3.41
N ASN A 269 -0.97 -7.66 3.02
CA ASN A 269 -2.02 -8.09 2.13
C ASN A 269 -2.44 -6.94 1.22
N VAL A 270 -3.13 -7.25 0.13
CA VAL A 270 -3.83 -6.25 -0.68
C VAL A 270 -5.33 -6.50 -0.57
N LEU A 271 -6.06 -5.51 -0.06
CA LEU A 271 -7.53 -5.49 -0.06
C LEU A 271 -8.01 -4.81 -1.34
N PHE A 272 -8.89 -5.50 -2.08
CA PHE A 272 -9.57 -4.94 -3.23
C PHE A 272 -11.07 -4.81 -2.95
N PHE A 273 -11.59 -3.60 -3.10
CA PHE A 273 -13.01 -3.34 -2.83
C PHE A 273 -13.56 -2.18 -3.67
N ASN A 274 -14.87 -2.23 -3.90
CA ASN A 274 -15.60 -1.13 -4.53
C ASN A 274 -16.50 -0.45 -3.49
N ARG A 275 -16.51 0.89 -3.45
CA ARG A 275 -17.47 1.62 -2.63
C ARG A 275 -18.87 1.46 -3.24
N LYS A 276 -19.89 1.27 -2.41
CA LYS A 276 -21.26 1.08 -2.89
C LYS A 276 -22.26 2.05 -2.25
N PRO A 277 -23.43 2.27 -2.88
CA PRO A 277 -24.52 3.03 -2.28
C PRO A 277 -24.98 2.44 -0.94
N ALA A 278 -25.73 3.20 -0.15
CA ALA A 278 -26.36 2.67 1.06
C ALA A 278 -27.30 1.49 0.71
N SER A 279 -27.27 0.44 1.53
CA SER A 279 -28.06 -0.78 1.36
C SER A 279 -28.52 -1.29 2.73
N ALA A 280 -29.63 -2.01 2.77
CA ALA A 280 -30.09 -2.71 3.98
C ALA A 280 -29.36 -4.04 4.23
N THR A 281 -28.69 -4.58 3.21
CA THR A 281 -27.93 -5.83 3.29
C THR A 281 -26.46 -5.60 2.89
N PRO A 282 -25.52 -6.41 3.38
CA PRO A 282 -24.11 -6.28 3.00
C PRO A 282 -23.89 -6.34 1.49
N TRP A 283 -23.04 -5.46 0.97
CA TRP A 283 -22.61 -5.49 -0.42
C TRP A 283 -21.63 -6.61 -0.72
N THR A 284 -20.75 -6.93 0.23
CA THR A 284 -19.88 -8.08 0.09
C THR A 284 -20.72 -9.35 0.18
N ARG A 285 -20.71 -10.15 -0.89
CA ARG A 285 -21.37 -11.47 -0.94
C ARG A 285 -20.38 -12.61 -0.83
N ARG A 286 -19.24 -12.46 -1.49
CA ARG A 286 -18.18 -13.45 -1.54
C ARG A 286 -16.83 -12.76 -1.58
N LEU A 287 -15.92 -13.18 -0.72
CA LEU A 287 -14.52 -12.76 -0.72
C LEU A 287 -13.66 -13.87 -1.32
N TRP A 288 -12.87 -13.54 -2.33
CA TRP A 288 -11.85 -14.43 -2.87
C TRP A 288 -10.49 -14.14 -2.26
N VAL A 289 -9.84 -15.16 -1.71
CA VAL A 289 -8.51 -15.05 -1.11
C VAL A 289 -7.50 -15.78 -2.00
N TYR A 290 -6.42 -15.08 -2.35
CA TYR A 290 -5.24 -15.66 -2.98
C TYR A 290 -4.10 -15.74 -1.96
N ASP A 291 -3.55 -16.94 -1.75
CA ASP A 291 -2.41 -17.13 -0.86
C ASP A 291 -1.08 -17.20 -1.66
N LEU A 292 -0.39 -16.05 -1.74
CA LEU A 292 0.98 -15.95 -2.25
C LEU A 292 2.01 -15.94 -1.10
N ARG A 293 1.62 -16.38 0.10
CA ARG A 293 2.48 -16.31 1.29
C ARG A 293 2.98 -17.67 1.71
N THR A 294 2.09 -18.62 1.97
CA THR A 294 2.46 -19.92 2.54
C THR A 294 3.35 -20.71 1.59
N ASN A 295 4.45 -21.27 2.09
CA ASN A 295 5.46 -22.01 1.33
C ASN A 295 6.00 -21.21 0.13
N GLN A 296 6.19 -19.90 0.28
CA GLN A 296 6.80 -19.02 -0.71
C GLN A 296 7.96 -18.26 -0.05
N HIS A 297 9.12 -18.27 -0.69
CA HIS A 297 10.34 -17.67 -0.12
C HIS A 297 10.88 -16.59 -1.05
N PHE A 298 10.69 -15.32 -0.68
CA PHE A 298 11.23 -14.18 -1.41
C PHE A 298 12.21 -13.40 -0.53
N THR A 299 13.23 -12.82 -1.15
CA THR A 299 14.18 -11.94 -0.46
C THR A 299 14.51 -10.74 -1.35
N LEU A 300 14.85 -9.60 -0.75
CA LEU A 300 15.15 -8.38 -1.50
C LEU A 300 16.37 -8.49 -2.44
N LYS A 301 17.25 -9.49 -2.25
CA LYS A 301 18.55 -9.57 -2.96
C LYS A 301 18.75 -10.87 -3.74
N THR A 302 18.43 -12.02 -3.15
CA THR A 302 18.76 -13.33 -3.75
C THR A 302 17.58 -13.94 -4.50
N ASN A 303 16.35 -13.69 -4.05
CA ASN A 303 15.14 -14.12 -4.74
C ASN A 303 14.07 -13.01 -4.74
N PRO A 304 14.29 -11.91 -5.47
CA PRO A 304 13.36 -10.79 -5.49
C PRO A 304 12.06 -11.18 -6.17
N LEU A 305 10.93 -10.70 -5.62
CA LEU A 305 9.62 -10.80 -6.26
C LEU A 305 9.69 -10.22 -7.67
N GLN A 306 9.14 -10.94 -8.65
CA GLN A 306 9.05 -10.53 -10.05
C GLN A 306 7.60 -10.49 -10.51
N ARG A 307 7.32 -9.77 -11.61
CA ARG A 307 5.94 -9.63 -12.08
C ARG A 307 5.31 -10.99 -12.41
N ARG A 308 6.09 -11.92 -12.96
CA ARG A 308 5.64 -13.28 -13.30
C ARG A 308 5.13 -14.10 -12.11
N ASP A 309 5.62 -13.82 -10.90
CA ASP A 309 5.20 -14.55 -9.70
C ASP A 309 3.75 -14.22 -9.31
N LEU A 310 3.20 -13.15 -9.87
CA LEU A 310 1.83 -12.68 -9.69
C LEU A 310 0.91 -13.04 -10.88
N ASP A 311 1.42 -13.71 -11.92
CA ASP A 311 0.63 -13.99 -13.14
C ASP A 311 -0.56 -14.89 -12.89
N ASP A 312 -0.42 -15.96 -12.08
CA ASP A 312 -1.58 -16.80 -11.74
C ASP A 312 -2.61 -15.99 -10.95
N PHE A 313 -2.21 -15.17 -9.98
CA PHE A 313 -3.12 -14.26 -9.28
C PHE A 313 -3.88 -13.36 -10.26
N VAL A 314 -3.19 -12.68 -11.17
CA VAL A 314 -3.83 -11.80 -12.16
C VAL A 314 -4.80 -12.57 -13.06
N ALA A 315 -4.41 -13.77 -13.50
CA ALA A 315 -5.27 -14.63 -14.31
C ALA A 315 -6.54 -15.10 -13.56
N ARG A 316 -6.42 -15.41 -12.26
CA ARG A 316 -7.56 -15.81 -11.40
C ARG A 316 -8.43 -14.64 -11.00
N TYR A 317 -7.86 -13.44 -10.94
CA TYR A 317 -8.60 -12.24 -10.56
C TYR A 317 -9.76 -11.95 -11.53
N ARG A 318 -9.63 -12.22 -12.83
CA ARG A 318 -10.70 -12.11 -13.84
C ARG A 318 -11.58 -10.86 -13.64
N PRO A 319 -11.05 -9.65 -13.84
CA PRO A 319 -11.75 -8.41 -13.49
C PRO A 319 -13.10 -8.22 -14.21
N GLU A 320 -13.26 -8.75 -15.43
CA GLU A 320 -14.52 -8.69 -16.22
C GLU A 320 -15.49 -9.83 -15.90
N GLY A 321 -14.98 -10.98 -15.46
CA GLY A 321 -15.73 -12.21 -15.25
C GLY A 321 -15.69 -12.67 -13.80
N ARG A 322 -15.91 -11.76 -12.83
CA ARG A 322 -15.82 -12.09 -11.40
C ARG A 322 -16.78 -13.22 -10.98
N HIS A 323 -17.91 -13.36 -11.68
CA HIS A 323 -18.88 -14.43 -11.47
C HIS A 323 -18.40 -15.80 -12.00
N ASP A 324 -17.47 -15.80 -12.95
CA ASP A 324 -16.87 -17.01 -13.54
C ASP A 324 -15.57 -17.42 -12.84
N ARG A 325 -15.25 -16.83 -11.69
CA ARG A 325 -14.10 -17.25 -10.88
C ARG A 325 -14.36 -18.66 -10.35
N VAL A 326 -13.35 -19.52 -10.47
CA VAL A 326 -13.38 -20.91 -10.00
C VAL A 326 -12.25 -21.08 -9.00
N ALA A 327 -12.56 -21.61 -7.82
CA ALA A 327 -11.56 -21.90 -6.80
C ALA A 327 -10.59 -22.98 -7.30
N THR A 328 -9.30 -22.80 -7.02
CA THR A 328 -8.33 -23.90 -7.18
C THR A 328 -8.33 -24.80 -5.94
N TRP A 329 -8.84 -24.28 -4.81
CA TRP A 329 -9.03 -25.04 -3.60
C TRP A 329 -10.37 -25.78 -3.62
N THR A 330 -10.33 -27.09 -3.37
CA THR A 330 -11.48 -27.94 -3.03
C THR A 330 -11.07 -28.92 -1.92
N PRO A 331 -11.99 -29.64 -1.27
CA PRO A 331 -11.63 -30.73 -0.37
C PRO A 331 -10.71 -31.79 -1.01
N GLU A 332 -10.80 -31.98 -2.33
CA GLU A 332 -9.96 -32.88 -3.12
C GLU A 332 -8.64 -32.24 -3.56
N THR A 333 -8.58 -30.90 -3.66
CA THR A 333 -7.35 -30.13 -3.97
C THR A 333 -7.03 -29.13 -2.84
N PRO A 334 -6.62 -29.61 -1.65
CA PRO A 334 -6.46 -28.77 -0.47
C PRO A 334 -5.31 -27.75 -0.58
N ASP A 335 -4.39 -27.96 -1.52
CA ASP A 335 -3.23 -27.09 -1.75
C ASP A 335 -3.51 -25.92 -2.71
N GLY A 336 -4.75 -25.79 -3.18
CA GLY A 336 -5.15 -24.68 -4.04
C GLY A 336 -4.99 -23.33 -3.35
N ARG A 337 -4.37 -22.36 -4.02
CA ARG A 337 -4.08 -21.01 -3.49
C ARG A 337 -5.20 -19.99 -3.67
N TRP A 338 -6.24 -20.32 -4.43
CA TRP A 338 -7.41 -19.46 -4.67
C TRP A 338 -8.69 -20.08 -4.09
N ARG A 339 -9.25 -19.42 -3.08
CA ARG A 339 -10.42 -19.90 -2.31
C ARG A 339 -11.45 -18.79 -2.12
N ALA A 340 -12.73 -19.17 -2.12
CA ALA A 340 -13.84 -18.27 -1.85
C ALA A 340 -14.42 -18.49 -0.44
N TYR A 341 -14.88 -17.40 0.17
CA TYR A 341 -15.57 -17.35 1.46
C TYR A 341 -16.86 -16.56 1.32
N GLU A 342 -17.97 -17.09 1.83
CA GLU A 342 -19.29 -16.42 1.78
C GLU A 342 -19.41 -15.35 2.87
N ALA A 343 -20.21 -14.31 2.62
CA ALA A 343 -20.34 -13.18 3.55
C ALA A 343 -20.81 -13.59 4.95
N ASP A 344 -21.75 -14.53 5.05
CA ASP A 344 -22.26 -15.02 6.33
C ASP A 344 -21.17 -15.75 7.12
N GLU A 345 -20.29 -16.50 6.44
CA GLU A 345 -19.12 -17.11 7.05
C GLU A 345 -18.17 -16.04 7.60
N LEU A 346 -17.86 -15.01 6.81
CA LEU A 346 -16.96 -13.92 7.21
C LEU A 346 -17.50 -13.16 8.43
N LEU A 347 -18.81 -12.86 8.45
CA LEU A 347 -19.45 -12.09 9.51
C LEU A 347 -19.64 -12.89 10.81
N ALA A 348 -19.72 -14.22 10.72
CA ALA A 348 -19.84 -15.13 11.86
C ALA A 348 -18.51 -15.41 12.57
N ARG A 349 -17.36 -15.11 11.93
CA ARG A 349 -16.04 -15.26 12.55
C ARG A 349 -15.88 -14.34 13.75
N ASP A 350 -15.06 -14.76 14.72
CA ASP A 350 -14.68 -13.89 15.84
C ASP A 350 -14.11 -12.57 15.30
N LYS A 351 -14.64 -11.47 15.83
CA LYS A 351 -14.32 -10.09 15.42
C LYS A 351 -14.49 -9.80 13.92
N ALA A 352 -15.26 -10.62 13.19
CA ALA A 352 -15.30 -10.61 11.73
C ALA A 352 -13.88 -10.62 11.11
N SER A 353 -12.99 -11.48 11.63
CA SER A 353 -11.60 -11.55 11.18
C SER A 353 -11.49 -12.00 9.73
N LEU A 354 -10.75 -11.22 8.94
CA LEU A 354 -10.37 -11.50 7.56
C LEU A 354 -8.98 -12.15 7.43
N ASP A 355 -8.34 -12.48 8.55
CA ASP A 355 -7.12 -13.30 8.54
C ASP A 355 -7.50 -14.76 8.22
N LEU A 356 -7.42 -15.08 6.94
CA LEU A 356 -7.92 -16.31 6.33
C LEU A 356 -6.75 -17.08 5.74
N PHE A 357 -6.52 -18.29 6.24
CA PHE A 357 -5.51 -19.21 5.74
C PHE A 357 -5.97 -20.65 5.91
N TRP A 358 -5.50 -21.53 5.03
CA TRP A 358 -5.89 -22.95 5.01
C TRP A 358 -4.77 -23.89 4.59
N LEU A 359 -3.75 -23.36 3.90
CA LEU A 359 -2.54 -24.09 3.57
C LEU A 359 -1.73 -24.33 4.85
N ARG A 360 -1.17 -25.52 4.96
CA ARG A 360 -0.24 -25.87 6.03
C ARG A 360 1.17 -25.46 5.64
N ASP A 361 1.92 -25.02 6.64
CA ASP A 361 3.33 -24.70 6.46
C ASP A 361 4.16 -26.00 6.48
N GLU A 362 4.87 -26.26 5.39
CA GLU A 362 5.66 -27.50 5.21
C GLU A 362 6.83 -27.59 6.21
N SER A 363 7.34 -26.46 6.69
CA SER A 363 8.42 -26.40 7.68
C SER A 363 8.04 -27.00 9.05
N LEU A 364 6.74 -27.16 9.31
CA LEU A 364 6.22 -27.74 10.55
C LEU A 364 6.14 -29.28 10.51
N GLU A 365 6.23 -29.90 9.33
CA GLU A 365 6.05 -31.35 9.15
C GLU A 365 7.33 -32.09 8.72
N ASP A 366 8.26 -31.45 7.99
CA ASP A 366 9.45 -32.13 7.45
C ASP A 366 10.77 -31.38 7.76
N ALA A 367 11.59 -31.98 8.63
CA ALA A 367 12.93 -31.48 8.95
C ALA A 367 13.90 -31.49 7.75
N ALA A 368 13.58 -32.24 6.68
CA ALA A 368 14.37 -32.28 5.44
C ALA A 368 13.97 -31.18 4.42
N GLY A 369 12.80 -30.56 4.58
CA GLY A 369 12.31 -29.45 3.74
C GLY A 369 12.60 -28.06 4.33
N LEU A 370 13.34 -28.02 5.44
CA LEU A 370 13.72 -26.80 6.12
C LEU A 370 14.55 -25.88 5.20
N PRO A 371 14.23 -24.57 5.15
CA PRO A 371 15.09 -23.58 4.51
C PRO A 371 16.52 -23.63 5.04
N ASP A 372 17.47 -23.01 4.35
CA ASP A 372 18.85 -22.89 4.84
C ASP A 372 18.86 -22.36 6.29
N PRO A 373 19.69 -22.89 7.21
CA PRO A 373 19.72 -22.46 8.62
C PRO A 373 19.76 -20.95 8.84
N ASP A 374 20.40 -20.20 7.94
CA ASP A 374 20.44 -18.74 8.00
C ASP A 374 19.06 -18.09 7.72
N VAL A 375 18.25 -18.71 6.85
CA VAL A 375 16.86 -18.30 6.58
C VAL A 375 15.97 -18.61 7.78
N ILE A 376 16.10 -19.81 8.37
CA ILE A 376 15.32 -20.18 9.56
C ILE A 376 15.66 -19.26 10.73
N ALA A 377 16.94 -18.96 10.94
CA ALA A 377 17.36 -18.05 12.00
C ALA A 377 16.80 -16.64 11.77
N ALA A 378 16.76 -16.17 10.51
CA ALA A 378 16.12 -14.90 10.17
C ALA A 378 14.61 -14.92 10.44
N GLU A 379 13.90 -15.96 10.01
CA GLU A 379 12.45 -16.15 10.23
C GLU A 379 12.10 -16.23 11.72
N ILE A 380 12.88 -16.95 12.52
CA ILE A 380 12.67 -17.04 13.99
C ILE A 380 12.86 -15.66 14.64
N VAL A 381 13.95 -14.96 14.31
CA VAL A 381 14.21 -13.62 14.86
C VAL A 381 13.11 -12.64 14.43
N GLU A 382 12.61 -12.80 13.20
CA GLU A 382 11.53 -12.02 12.62
C GLU A 382 10.19 -12.24 13.35
N ASP A 383 9.74 -13.49 13.48
CA ASP A 383 8.50 -13.84 14.17
C ASP A 383 8.56 -13.44 15.65
N LEU A 384 9.70 -13.61 16.31
CA LEU A 384 9.88 -13.17 17.70
C LEU A 384 9.80 -11.65 17.85
N ARG A 385 10.33 -10.88 16.89
CA ARG A 385 10.22 -9.41 16.90
C ARG A 385 8.80 -8.94 16.61
N ALA A 386 8.13 -9.54 15.63
CA ALA A 386 6.74 -9.22 15.31
C ALA A 386 5.83 -9.52 16.51
N ALA A 387 5.98 -10.70 17.11
CA ALA A 387 5.25 -11.08 18.32
C ALA A 387 5.54 -10.12 19.48
N LEU A 388 6.80 -9.74 19.70
CA LEU A 388 7.16 -8.77 20.74
C LEU A 388 6.51 -7.41 20.49
N GLU A 389 6.54 -6.91 19.25
CA GLU A 389 5.91 -5.64 18.89
C GLU A 389 4.39 -5.69 19.08
N GLU A 390 3.74 -6.81 18.77
CA GLU A 390 2.32 -7.04 19.08
C GLU A 390 2.05 -7.07 20.59
N PHE A 391 2.89 -7.73 21.39
CA PHE A 391 2.76 -7.74 22.85
C PHE A 391 2.93 -6.33 23.44
N GLU A 392 3.90 -5.55 22.96
CA GLU A 392 4.07 -4.15 23.36
C GLU A 392 2.83 -3.30 23.03
N LEU A 393 2.20 -3.55 21.87
CA LEU A 393 0.96 -2.88 21.47
C LEU A 393 -0.20 -3.21 22.43
N ILE A 394 -0.38 -4.49 22.79
CA ILE A 394 -1.43 -4.94 23.73
C ILE A 394 -1.16 -4.43 25.14
N GLN A 395 0.09 -4.48 25.61
CA GLN A 395 0.48 -3.99 26.93
C GLN A 395 0.19 -2.49 27.07
N GLY A 396 0.47 -1.70 26.03
CA GLY A 396 0.12 -0.28 26.00
C GLY A 396 -1.39 0.00 26.08
N ASP A 397 -2.22 -0.88 25.53
CA ASP A 397 -3.68 -0.76 25.61
C ASP A 397 -4.22 -1.15 26.99
N LEU A 398 -3.60 -2.15 27.65
CA LEU A 398 -3.96 -2.60 29.01
C LEU A 398 -3.50 -1.63 30.11
N ALA A 399 -2.44 -0.85 29.87
CA ALA A 399 -1.91 0.10 30.85
C ALA A 399 -2.77 1.38 31.01
N ARG A 400 -3.88 1.52 30.28
CA ARG A 400 -4.82 2.64 30.45
C ARG A 400 -5.67 2.43 31.71
N PRO A 401 -5.70 3.38 32.66
CA PRO A 401 -6.71 3.37 33.71
C PRO A 401 -8.08 3.52 33.05
N VAL A 402 -9.01 2.62 33.37
CA VAL A 402 -10.44 2.85 33.09
C VAL A 402 -10.80 4.14 33.81
N ALA A 403 -11.16 5.19 33.07
CA ALA A 403 -11.70 6.41 33.67
C ALA A 403 -12.98 6.02 34.42
N THR A 404 -12.90 5.96 35.75
CA THR A 404 -14.06 5.83 36.63
C THR A 404 -14.90 7.09 36.49
N VAL A 405 -16.17 6.87 36.17
CA VAL A 405 -17.25 7.86 35.97
C VAL A 405 -17.37 8.85 37.12
#